data_AF-A0A919LWH0-F1
#
_entry.id   AF-A0A919LWH0-F1
#
_cell.length_a   1.000
_cell.length_b   1.000
_cell.length_c   1.000
_cell.angle_alpha   90.00
_cell.angle_beta   90.00
_cell.angle_gamma   90.00
#
_symmetry.space_group_name_H-M   'P 1'
#
loop_
_entity.id
_entity.type
_entity.pdbx_description
1 polymer ?
#
loop_
_entity_poly.entity_id
_entity_poly.type
_entity_poly.pdbx_seq_one_letter_code
_entity_poly.pdbx_strand_id
1 'polypeptide(L)'
;MKARGFFSSAMGGLILVVAMTLNVNAQYSTAIGLRFGGTSGVDVKYFYQQEKAFEGIIGTFGNGVSFTGLIEKYVPVYNAKGLYTYYGGGAHLAFYNGKDRDFSYFGRQSDYHRNNDVGLGINGIVGIEYHLPEGIPISFSLDLKPFIEFGTGGYVVVAPDPSFGVKFIIK
;
A
#
# COMPACT_ATOMS: atom_id res chain seq x y z
N MET A 1 -44.43 29.87 34.76
CA MET A 1 -44.69 28.57 34.10
C MET A 1 -44.67 28.79 32.59
N LYS A 2 -43.83 28.05 31.84
CA LYS A 2 -43.87 27.74 30.39
C LYS A 2 -44.38 28.85 29.43
N ALA A 3 -43.51 29.56 28.70
CA ALA A 3 -42.88 29.19 27.42
C ALA A 3 -43.72 29.49 26.16
N ARG A 4 -42.99 29.82 25.07
CA ARG A 4 -43.36 29.87 23.63
C ARG A 4 -43.84 31.25 23.14
N GLY A 5 -43.34 31.86 22.06
CA GLY A 5 -42.41 31.43 21.03
C GLY A 5 -42.99 31.67 19.62
N PHE A 6 -42.35 32.58 18.89
CA PHE A 6 -42.23 32.68 17.41
C PHE A 6 -43.40 33.06 16.48
N PHE A 7 -43.12 34.03 15.60
CA PHE A 7 -43.11 34.01 14.10
C PHE A 7 -43.53 35.42 13.60
N SER A 8 -42.72 36.22 12.90
CA SER A 8 -41.98 36.06 11.63
C SER A 8 -42.65 36.84 10.49
N SER A 9 -41.93 37.82 9.95
CA SER A 9 -41.88 38.19 8.52
C SER A 9 -40.88 39.35 8.40
N ALA A 10 -40.02 39.50 7.40
CA ALA A 10 -39.67 38.71 6.24
C ALA A 10 -38.35 39.29 5.67
N MET A 11 -37.90 38.70 4.57
CA MET A 11 -37.04 39.27 3.54
C MET A 11 -35.53 39.16 3.73
N GLY A 12 -34.91 38.56 2.72
CA GLY A 12 -33.47 38.53 2.52
C GLY A 12 -33.02 37.23 1.89
N GLY A 13 -33.49 36.94 0.67
CA GLY A 13 -32.91 35.89 -0.13
C GLY A 13 -31.45 36.20 -0.42
N LEU A 14 -30.57 35.25 -0.13
CA LEU A 14 -29.23 35.20 -0.70
C LEU A 14 -28.90 33.73 -0.95
N ILE A 15 -29.12 33.27 -2.18
CA ILE A 15 -28.52 32.03 -2.66
C ILE A 15 -27.05 32.36 -2.91
N LEU A 16 -26.17 31.92 -2.01
CA LEU A 16 -24.74 31.96 -2.24
C LEU A 16 -24.38 30.78 -3.15
N VAL A 17 -24.38 31.00 -4.46
CA VAL A 17 -23.74 30.09 -5.42
C VAL A 17 -22.24 30.27 -5.24
N VAL A 18 -21.61 29.39 -4.45
CA VAL A 18 -20.16 29.27 -4.47
C VAL A 18 -19.80 28.34 -5.63
N ALA A 19 -19.55 28.93 -6.79
CA ALA A 19 -18.83 28.24 -7.86
C ALA A 19 -17.36 28.11 -7.43
N MET A 20 -17.04 27.02 -6.72
CA MET A 20 -15.66 26.58 -6.62
C MET A 20 -15.32 25.78 -7.88
N THR A 21 -14.77 26.45 -8.90
CA THR A 21 -14.02 25.76 -9.95
C THR A 21 -12.70 25.28 -9.34
N LEU A 22 -12.77 24.19 -8.59
CA LEU A 22 -11.62 23.37 -8.30
C LEU A 22 -11.28 22.64 -9.60
N ASN A 23 -10.35 23.18 -10.38
CA ASN A 23 -9.59 22.37 -11.33
C ASN A 23 -8.66 21.45 -10.53
N VAL A 24 -9.23 20.52 -9.77
CA VAL A 24 -8.49 19.37 -9.26
C VAL A 24 -8.39 18.42 -10.43
N ASN A 25 -7.31 18.54 -11.19
CA ASN A 25 -6.78 17.40 -11.92
C ASN A 25 -6.38 16.38 -10.85
N ALA A 26 -7.35 15.59 -10.36
CA ALA A 26 -7.05 14.36 -9.67
C ALA A 26 -6.47 13.46 -10.76
N GLN A 27 -5.16 13.57 -10.97
CA GLN A 27 -4.44 12.67 -11.83
C GLN A 27 -4.30 11.36 -11.06
N TYR A 28 -5.40 10.62 -11.03
CA TYR A 28 -5.45 9.25 -10.57
C TYR A 28 -4.50 8.46 -11.48
N SER A 29 -3.38 8.05 -10.92
CA SER A 29 -2.38 7.29 -11.66
C SER A 29 -2.36 5.86 -11.14
N THR A 30 -2.32 4.92 -12.08
CA THR A 30 -2.11 3.51 -11.79
C THR A 30 -0.68 3.18 -12.16
N ALA A 31 0.04 2.43 -11.34
CA ALA A 31 1.33 1.87 -11.70
C ALA A 31 1.29 0.34 -11.57
N ILE A 32 1.99 -0.35 -12.45
CA ILE A 32 2.14 -1.81 -12.41
C ILE A 32 3.63 -2.10 -12.35
N GLY A 33 4.06 -2.94 -11.41
CA GLY A 33 5.47 -3.18 -11.18
C GLY A 33 5.85 -4.61 -10.90
N LEU A 34 7.16 -4.79 -10.91
CA LEU A 34 7.85 -5.96 -10.41
C LEU A 34 8.54 -5.59 -9.10
N ARG A 35 8.38 -6.46 -8.11
CA ARG A 35 8.99 -6.37 -6.78
C ARG A 35 9.96 -7.52 -6.60
N PHE A 36 11.15 -7.24 -6.06
CA PHE A 36 12.22 -8.20 -5.86
C PHE A 36 12.78 -8.06 -4.45
N GLY A 37 12.78 -9.14 -3.68
CA GLY A 37 13.15 -9.07 -2.26
C GLY A 37 12.68 -10.29 -1.49
N GLY A 38 12.38 -10.09 -0.19
CA GLY A 38 11.85 -11.15 0.67
C GLY A 38 10.60 -11.79 0.08
N THR A 39 9.63 -10.95 -0.29
CA THR A 39 8.52 -11.31 -1.17
C THR A 39 8.75 -10.68 -2.54
N SER A 40 8.92 -11.53 -3.55
CA SER A 40 9.13 -11.11 -4.95
C SER A 40 7.88 -11.38 -5.78
N GLY A 41 7.55 -10.53 -6.75
CA GLY A 41 6.35 -10.74 -7.57
C GLY A 41 5.92 -9.51 -8.32
N VAL A 42 4.60 -9.37 -8.48
CA VAL A 42 3.99 -8.24 -9.18
C VAL A 42 3.21 -7.38 -8.20
N ASP A 43 3.20 -6.07 -8.44
CA ASP A 43 2.41 -5.12 -7.68
C ASP A 43 1.62 -4.19 -8.59
N VAL A 44 0.48 -3.73 -8.10
CA VAL A 44 -0.35 -2.71 -8.74
C VAL A 44 -0.65 -1.63 -7.72
N LYS A 45 -0.29 -0.39 -8.06
CA LYS A 45 -0.51 0.78 -7.23
C LYS A 45 -1.55 1.69 -7.87
N TYR A 46 -2.50 2.18 -7.09
CA TYR A 46 -3.52 3.12 -7.54
C TYR A 46 -3.58 4.32 -6.61
N PHE A 47 -3.22 5.50 -7.13
CA PHE A 47 -3.29 6.76 -6.41
C PHE A 47 -4.72 7.30 -6.45
N TYR A 48 -5.42 7.23 -5.32
CA TYR A 48 -6.77 7.77 -5.15
C TYR A 48 -6.77 9.21 -4.62
N GLN A 49 -5.63 9.70 -4.15
CA GLN A 49 -5.33 11.11 -3.89
C GLN A 49 -3.87 11.36 -4.28
N GLN A 50 -3.48 12.62 -4.44
CA GLN A 50 -2.09 12.98 -4.81
C GLN A 50 -1.03 12.34 -3.90
N GLU A 51 -1.34 12.18 -2.63
CA GLU A 51 -0.43 11.63 -1.62
C GLU A 51 -0.91 10.28 -1.06
N LYS A 52 -1.94 9.65 -1.63
CA LYS A 52 -2.47 8.40 -1.07
C LYS A 52 -2.72 7.36 -2.14
N ALA A 53 -2.24 6.15 -1.85
CA ALA A 53 -2.33 5.03 -2.77
C ALA A 53 -2.88 3.77 -2.08
N PHE A 54 -3.53 2.94 -2.88
CA PHE A 54 -3.71 1.53 -2.60
C PHE A 54 -2.65 0.75 -3.36
N GLU A 55 -1.98 -0.22 -2.73
CA GLU A 55 -1.07 -1.16 -3.41
C GLU A 55 -1.54 -2.59 -3.16
N GLY A 56 -1.71 -3.34 -4.24
CA GLY A 56 -1.95 -4.78 -4.22
C GLY A 56 -0.69 -5.50 -4.68
N ILE A 57 -0.26 -6.53 -3.95
CA ILE A 57 0.92 -7.34 -4.28
C ILE A 57 0.51 -8.81 -4.39
N ILE A 58 0.86 -9.44 -5.51
CA ILE A 58 0.86 -10.89 -5.65
C ILE A 58 2.32 -11.33 -5.65
N GLY A 59 2.73 -11.96 -4.56
CA GLY A 59 4.12 -12.23 -4.28
C GLY A 59 4.40 -13.70 -4.02
N THR A 60 5.52 -14.20 -4.49
CA THR A 60 6.09 -15.48 -4.11
C THR A 60 7.26 -15.29 -3.17
N PHE A 61 7.48 -16.31 -2.34
CA PHE A 61 8.61 -16.45 -1.44
C PHE A 61 8.94 -17.94 -1.37
N GLY A 62 10.07 -18.30 -0.75
CA GLY A 62 10.70 -19.63 -0.78
C GLY A 62 9.79 -20.82 -1.10
N ASN A 63 8.74 -21.03 -0.30
CA ASN A 63 7.79 -22.14 -0.43
C ASN A 63 6.31 -21.71 -0.53
N GLY A 64 6.02 -20.47 -0.92
CA GLY A 64 4.64 -19.99 -0.87
C GLY A 64 4.32 -18.80 -1.77
N VAL A 65 3.04 -18.47 -1.75
CA VAL A 65 2.47 -17.31 -2.44
C VAL A 65 1.69 -16.48 -1.44
N SER A 66 1.68 -15.16 -1.61
CA SER A 66 0.94 -14.21 -0.81
C SER A 66 0.17 -13.23 -1.67
N PHE A 67 -0.96 -12.80 -1.12
CA PHE A 67 -1.76 -11.70 -1.62
C PHE A 67 -1.75 -10.63 -0.54
N THR A 68 -1.22 -9.45 -0.85
CA THR A 68 -1.11 -8.33 0.09
C THR A 68 -1.92 -7.15 -0.41
N GLY A 69 -2.61 -6.46 0.48
CA GLY A 69 -3.20 -5.15 0.23
C GLY A 69 -2.66 -4.12 1.22
N LEU A 70 -2.28 -2.95 0.73
CA LEU A 70 -1.70 -1.85 1.49
C LEU A 70 -2.44 -0.54 1.22
N ILE A 71 -2.49 0.32 2.22
CA ILE A 71 -2.86 1.74 2.11
C ILE A 71 -1.63 2.55 2.50
N GLU A 72 -1.25 3.47 1.63
CA GLU A 72 0.01 4.18 1.74
C GLU A 72 -0.17 5.69 1.61
N LYS A 73 0.70 6.42 2.30
CA LYS A 73 0.86 7.86 2.19
C LYS A 73 2.23 8.20 1.62
N TYR A 74 2.23 9.00 0.58
CA TYR A 74 3.42 9.51 -0.11
C TYR A 74 3.75 10.93 0.35
N VAL A 75 5.03 11.20 0.57
CA VAL A 75 5.54 12.50 0.97
C VAL A 75 6.71 12.88 0.04
N PRO A 76 6.62 13.98 -0.71
CA PRO A 76 7.69 14.43 -1.58
C PRO A 76 8.93 14.81 -0.76
N VAL A 77 10.11 14.40 -1.21
CA VAL A 77 11.37 14.76 -0.56
C VAL A 77 11.77 16.18 -0.98
N TYR A 78 12.04 17.03 0.02
CA TYR A 78 12.44 18.42 -0.21
C TYR A 78 13.71 18.49 -1.08
N ASN A 79 13.71 19.36 -2.08
CA ASN A 79 14.81 19.56 -3.05
C ASN A 79 15.21 18.31 -3.87
N ALA A 80 14.36 17.27 -3.94
CA ALA A 80 14.60 16.10 -4.79
C ALA A 80 13.38 15.82 -5.68
N LYS A 81 13.33 16.43 -6.87
CA LYS A 81 12.22 16.26 -7.83
C LYS A 81 12.06 14.79 -8.20
N GLY A 82 10.83 14.28 -8.12
CA GLY A 82 10.50 12.89 -8.44
C GLY A 82 10.81 11.89 -7.34
N LEU A 83 11.48 12.30 -6.25
CA LEU A 83 11.75 11.42 -5.11
C LEU A 83 10.65 11.58 -4.05
N TYR A 84 10.09 10.46 -3.64
CA TYR A 84 9.09 10.37 -2.59
C TYR A 84 9.56 9.40 -1.52
N THR A 85 9.20 9.71 -0.28
CA THR A 85 9.14 8.71 0.79
C THR A 85 7.69 8.27 0.91
N TYR A 86 7.46 7.02 1.29
CA TYR A 86 6.12 6.55 1.58
C TYR A 86 6.11 5.65 2.81
N TYR A 87 4.97 5.61 3.47
CA TYR A 87 4.71 4.71 4.57
C TYR A 87 3.25 4.32 4.60
N GLY A 88 2.94 3.20 5.24
CA GLY A 88 1.59 2.69 5.26
C GLY A 88 1.46 1.41 6.07
N GLY A 89 0.32 0.76 5.86
CA GLY A 89 0.04 -0.53 6.45
C GLY A 89 -1.09 -1.25 5.74
N GLY A 90 -1.25 -2.51 6.08
CA GLY A 90 -2.28 -3.35 5.50
C GLY A 90 -2.18 -4.79 5.97
N ALA A 91 -2.66 -5.71 5.15
CA ALA A 91 -2.76 -7.12 5.52
C ALA A 91 -2.37 -8.01 4.34
N HIS A 92 -1.94 -9.24 4.66
CA HIS A 92 -1.67 -10.25 3.66
C HIS A 92 -2.28 -11.59 4.03
N LEU A 93 -2.57 -12.39 3.02
CA LEU A 93 -2.91 -13.79 3.10
C LEU A 93 -1.84 -14.59 2.38
N ALA A 94 -1.22 -15.54 3.06
CA ALA A 94 -0.15 -16.39 2.55
C ALA A 94 -0.58 -17.85 2.49
N PHE A 95 -0.17 -18.55 1.44
CA PHE A 95 -0.39 -19.98 1.26
C PHE A 95 0.97 -20.66 1.13
N TYR A 96 1.21 -21.64 2.00
CA TYR A 96 2.46 -22.38 2.08
C TYR A 96 2.28 -23.76 1.45
N ASN A 97 3.17 -24.13 0.53
CA ASN A 97 3.19 -25.45 -0.08
C ASN A 97 4.51 -26.14 0.23
N GLY A 98 4.47 -27.35 0.79
CA GLY A 98 5.66 -27.99 1.35
C GLY A 98 6.13 -29.23 0.60
N LYS A 99 7.46 -29.30 0.42
CA LYS A 99 8.39 -30.39 0.75
C LYS A 99 9.81 -29.83 0.48
N ASP A 100 10.58 -29.65 1.55
CA ASP A 100 12.03 -29.36 1.59
C ASP A 100 12.58 -28.15 0.81
N ARG A 101 13.02 -27.10 1.50
CA ARG A 101 14.37 -26.93 2.11
C ARG A 101 14.25 -25.77 3.10
N ASP A 102 15.11 -25.74 4.11
CA ASP A 102 15.24 -24.63 5.06
C ASP A 102 15.62 -23.34 4.32
N PHE A 103 14.63 -22.65 3.77
CA PHE A 103 14.80 -21.33 3.19
C PHE A 103 14.40 -20.31 4.24
N SER A 104 15.40 -19.81 4.98
CA SER A 104 15.24 -18.59 5.75
C SER A 104 15.60 -17.42 4.84
N TYR A 105 14.60 -16.79 4.25
CA TYR A 105 14.76 -15.46 3.66
C TYR A 105 14.27 -14.44 4.66
N PHE A 106 15.19 -13.58 5.11
CA PHE A 106 14.88 -12.44 5.97
C PHE A 106 14.09 -12.80 7.23
N GLY A 107 14.31 -13.98 7.82
CA GLY A 107 13.65 -14.41 9.06
C GLY A 107 12.30 -15.11 8.87
N ARG A 108 11.81 -15.30 7.64
CA ARG A 108 10.66 -16.17 7.34
C ARG A 108 11.13 -17.62 7.30
N GLN A 109 11.21 -18.26 8.47
CA GLN A 109 11.69 -19.64 8.61
C GLN A 109 10.60 -20.66 8.24
N SER A 110 10.96 -21.66 7.43
CA SER A 110 10.01 -22.67 6.94
C SER A 110 9.57 -23.68 8.01
N ASP A 111 10.37 -23.91 9.05
CA ASP A 111 10.19 -25.02 10.01
C ASP A 111 8.85 -24.99 10.76
N TYR A 112 8.23 -23.81 10.81
CA TYR A 112 6.94 -23.60 11.47
C TYR A 112 5.73 -24.06 10.64
N HIS A 113 5.92 -24.33 9.35
CA HIS A 113 4.82 -24.46 8.38
C HIS A 113 4.63 -25.92 7.98
N ARG A 114 3.49 -26.50 8.36
CA ARG A 114 3.07 -27.81 7.83
C ARG A 114 2.62 -27.63 6.37
N ASN A 115 2.64 -28.72 5.60
CA ASN A 115 2.11 -28.69 4.24
C ASN A 115 0.69 -28.10 4.21
N ASN A 116 0.45 -27.14 3.31
CA ASN A 116 -0.82 -26.46 3.08
C ASN A 116 -1.27 -25.51 4.20
N ASP A 117 -0.33 -24.94 4.95
CA ASP A 117 -0.66 -23.88 5.91
C ASP A 117 -1.09 -22.58 5.22
N VAL A 118 -2.02 -21.89 5.88
CA VAL A 118 -2.48 -20.56 5.50
C VAL A 118 -2.07 -19.59 6.60
N GLY A 119 -1.37 -18.53 6.22
CA GLY A 119 -0.95 -17.43 7.09
C GLY A 119 -1.79 -16.19 6.86
N LEU A 120 -2.27 -15.55 7.91
CA LEU A 120 -2.89 -14.22 7.85
C LEU A 120 -2.03 -13.25 8.66
N GLY A 121 -1.66 -12.13 8.06
CA GLY A 121 -0.76 -11.18 8.71
C GLY A 121 -1.11 -9.72 8.50
N ILE A 122 -0.58 -8.90 9.40
CA ILE A 122 -0.64 -7.44 9.34
C ILE A 122 0.75 -6.93 8.95
N ASN A 123 0.78 -5.96 8.05
CA ASN A 123 1.98 -5.37 7.48
C ASN A 123 2.07 -3.89 7.87
N GLY A 124 3.28 -3.44 8.18
CA GLY A 124 3.69 -2.07 7.94
C GLY A 124 4.45 -1.98 6.62
N ILE A 125 4.58 -0.78 6.06
CA ILE A 125 5.52 -0.51 4.97
C ILE A 125 6.15 0.87 5.13
N VAL A 126 7.43 0.96 4.79
CA VAL A 126 8.17 2.21 4.62
C VAL A 126 9.09 2.08 3.42
N GLY A 127 9.20 3.11 2.60
CA GLY A 127 10.03 3.08 1.42
C GLY A 127 10.34 4.44 0.83
N ILE A 128 11.18 4.40 -0.20
CA ILE A 128 11.46 5.50 -1.11
C ILE A 128 11.11 5.09 -2.52
N GLU A 129 10.56 6.02 -3.29
CA GLU A 129 10.22 5.81 -4.70
C GLU A 129 10.72 6.99 -5.52
N TYR A 130 11.44 6.70 -6.60
CA TYR A 130 11.95 7.70 -7.53
C TYR A 130 11.26 7.55 -8.87
N HIS A 131 10.50 8.57 -9.26
CA HIS A 131 9.88 8.71 -10.57
C HIS A 131 10.89 9.31 -11.54
N LEU A 132 11.08 8.66 -12.68
CA LEU A 132 11.98 9.20 -13.69
C LEU A 132 11.47 10.54 -14.23
N PRO A 133 12.39 11.38 -14.77
CA PRO A 133 12.05 12.68 -15.33
C PRO A 133 10.99 12.61 -16.44
N GLU A 134 10.47 13.79 -16.78
CA GLU A 134 9.36 13.96 -17.72
C GLU A 134 9.54 13.17 -19.03
N GLY A 135 8.48 12.45 -19.41
CA GLY A 135 8.44 11.60 -20.60
C GLY A 135 8.78 10.13 -20.36
N ILE A 136 9.32 9.76 -19.19
CA ILE A 136 9.65 8.37 -18.88
C ILE A 136 8.69 7.81 -17.83
N PRO A 137 7.73 6.94 -18.20
CA PRO A 137 6.71 6.40 -17.29
C PRO A 137 7.25 5.25 -16.43
N ILE A 138 8.41 5.42 -15.81
CA ILE A 138 9.05 4.38 -14.99
C ILE A 138 9.41 4.98 -13.63
N SER A 139 9.23 4.19 -12.58
CA SER A 139 9.73 4.48 -11.24
C SER A 139 10.51 3.30 -10.65
N PHE A 140 11.41 3.64 -9.74
CA PHE A 140 12.17 2.68 -8.94
C PHE A 140 11.79 2.82 -7.48
N SER A 141 11.65 1.71 -6.77
CA SER A 141 11.30 1.69 -5.35
C SER A 141 12.32 0.89 -4.55
N LEU A 142 12.55 1.32 -3.31
CA LEU A 142 13.25 0.57 -2.27
C LEU A 142 12.40 0.64 -1.01
N ASP A 143 12.05 -0.51 -0.44
CA ASP A 143 11.17 -0.53 0.72
C ASP A 143 11.45 -1.68 1.69
N LEU A 144 10.87 -1.54 2.87
CA LEU A 144 10.82 -2.52 3.92
C LEU A 144 9.37 -2.69 4.37
N LYS A 145 8.83 -3.90 4.24
CA LYS A 145 7.45 -4.24 4.60
C LYS A 145 7.40 -5.23 5.77
N PRO A 146 7.74 -4.81 7.01
CA PRO A 146 7.74 -5.72 8.15
C PRO A 146 6.32 -6.24 8.41
N PHE A 147 6.23 -7.48 8.87
CA PHE A 147 4.94 -8.09 9.16
C PHE A 147 4.96 -8.97 10.41
N ILE A 148 3.76 -9.15 10.97
CA ILE A 148 3.42 -10.23 11.89
C ILE A 148 2.38 -11.11 11.22
N GLU A 149 2.59 -12.42 11.23
CA GLU A 149 1.72 -13.41 10.58
C GLU A 149 1.35 -14.52 11.57
N PHE A 150 0.09 -14.96 11.51
CA PHE A 150 -0.47 -16.05 12.29
C PHE A 150 -0.90 -17.17 11.35
N GLY A 151 -0.40 -18.37 11.58
CA GLY A 151 -0.64 -19.53 10.74
C GLY A 151 -1.69 -20.49 11.28
N THR A 152 -2.37 -21.20 10.38
CA THR A 152 -3.23 -22.35 10.72
C THR A 152 -2.48 -23.47 11.46
N GLY A 153 -1.16 -23.58 11.24
CA GLY A 153 -0.28 -24.51 11.96
C GLY A 153 0.01 -24.13 13.43
N GLY A 154 -0.50 -22.99 13.91
CA GLY A 154 -0.33 -22.51 15.29
C GLY A 154 0.96 -21.71 15.52
N TYR A 155 1.62 -21.26 14.45
CA TYR A 155 2.83 -20.45 14.53
C TYR A 155 2.54 -18.96 14.50
N VAL A 156 3.52 -18.18 14.97
CA VAL A 156 3.60 -16.73 14.79
C VAL A 156 4.95 -16.39 14.18
N VAL A 157 4.94 -15.65 13.08
CA VAL A 157 6.15 -15.19 12.40
C VAL A 157 6.20 -13.68 12.49
N VAL A 158 7.37 -13.14 12.82
CA VAL A 158 7.70 -11.73 12.66
C VAL A 158 8.94 -11.66 11.79
N ALA A 159 8.85 -10.97 10.67
CA ALA A 159 9.96 -10.87 9.75
C ALA A 159 10.01 -9.51 9.05
N PRO A 160 11.22 -9.00 8.76
CA PRO A 160 11.39 -7.99 7.73
C PRO A 160 11.07 -8.57 6.35
N ASP A 161 10.61 -7.70 5.44
CA ASP A 161 10.44 -8.02 4.02
C ASP A 161 10.99 -6.86 3.19
N PRO A 162 12.33 -6.78 3.02
CA PRO A 162 12.96 -5.75 2.22
C PRO A 162 12.75 -6.05 0.74
N SER A 163 12.64 -5.02 -0.08
CA SER A 163 12.60 -5.17 -1.52
C SER A 163 13.15 -3.96 -2.29
N PHE A 164 13.41 -4.20 -3.57
CA PHE A 164 13.48 -3.18 -4.58
C PHE A 164 12.46 -3.46 -5.68
N GLY A 165 12.01 -2.43 -6.40
CA GLY A 165 11.02 -2.61 -7.46
C GLY A 165 11.18 -1.65 -8.62
N VAL A 166 10.62 -2.05 -9.75
CA VAL A 166 10.45 -1.24 -10.97
C VAL A 166 8.98 -1.21 -11.31
N LYS A 167 8.41 -0.03 -11.51
CA LYS A 167 6.99 0.16 -11.85
C LYS A 167 6.84 1.00 -13.10
N PHE A 168 5.94 0.59 -13.98
CA PHE A 168 5.47 1.36 -15.12
C PHE A 168 4.24 2.19 -14.72
N ILE A 169 4.26 3.49 -14.99
CA ILE A 169 3.23 4.45 -14.59
C ILE A 169 2.26 4.69 -15.75
N ILE A 170 1.00 4.36 -15.53
CA ILE A 170 -0.13 4.57 -16.42
C ILE A 170 -0.82 5.89 -16.02
N LYS A 171 -0.91 6.81 -16.99
CA LYS A 171 -1.56 8.12 -16.86
C LYS A 171 -2.94 8.12 -17.49
#